data_AF-A0A8T4T7P8-F1
#
_entry.id   AF-A0A8T4T7P8-F1
#
_cell.length_a   1.000
_cell.length_b   1.000
_cell.length_c   1.000
_cell.angle_alpha   90.00
_cell.angle_beta   90.00
_cell.angle_gamma   90.00
#
_symmetry.space_group_name_H-M   'P 1'
#
loop_
_entity.id
_entity.type
_entity.pdbx_description
1 polymer ?
#
loop_
_entity_poly.entity_id
_entity_poly.type
_entity_poly.pdbx_seq_one_letter_code
_entity_poly.pdbx_strand_id
1 'polypeptide(L)'
;MTLPRRLHYEFFKPTGELVRVFRQGASGEPGLTSLGRAWTYFNCDATSAQEIRDVLPDARHTSEAPSALEIAVIDGLEQLPRDTPAKIMEIALKEAQPAGIRYAMEATLVGATNLETARHLHGVLNMMYMEPSIAQANQPRYGVTLWIDEATGDLISQE
;
A
#
# COMPACT_ATOMS: atom_id res chain seq x y z
N MET A 1 32.63 8.74 -11.88
CA MET A 1 31.36 9.50 -11.87
C MET A 1 30.24 8.52 -12.22
N THR A 2 29.41 8.16 -11.25
CA THR A 2 28.32 7.21 -11.43
C THR A 2 27.06 8.00 -11.77
N LEU A 3 26.47 7.76 -12.95
CA LEU A 3 25.20 8.40 -13.33
C LEU A 3 24.10 7.99 -12.32
N PRO A 4 23.22 8.91 -11.88
CA PRO A 4 22.11 8.55 -11.01
C PRO A 4 21.19 7.55 -11.72
N ARG A 5 20.90 6.43 -11.05
CA ARG A 5 19.96 5.42 -11.53
C ARG A 5 18.58 6.05 -11.65
N ARG A 6 17.99 6.00 -12.85
CA ARG A 6 16.58 6.31 -13.09
C ARG A 6 15.76 5.11 -12.65
N LEU A 7 14.83 5.31 -11.72
CA LEU A 7 13.81 4.31 -11.38
C LEU A 7 12.57 4.63 -12.22
N HIS A 8 12.03 3.60 -12.86
CA HIS A 8 10.83 3.66 -13.69
C HIS A 8 9.69 3.03 -12.91
N TYR A 9 8.61 3.77 -12.72
CA TYR A 9 7.36 3.25 -12.17
C TYR A 9 6.24 3.47 -13.19
N GLU A 10 5.39 2.46 -13.35
CA GLU A 10 4.21 2.49 -14.20
C GLU A 10 2.97 2.37 -13.30
N PHE A 11 2.09 3.38 -13.37
CA PHE A 11 0.86 3.45 -12.57
C PHE A 11 -0.35 3.56 -13.49
N PHE A 12 -1.53 3.20 -13.00
CA PHE A 12 -2.79 3.46 -13.67
C PHE A 12 -3.61 4.48 -12.87
N LYS A 13 -4.05 5.57 -13.51
CA LYS A 13 -5.00 6.51 -12.91
C LYS A 13 -6.35 5.80 -12.66
N PRO A 14 -7.20 6.36 -11.78
CA PRO A 14 -8.61 5.93 -11.66
C PRO A 14 -9.38 5.96 -12.99
N THR A 15 -8.93 6.74 -13.98
CA THR A 15 -9.49 6.78 -15.34
C THR A 15 -8.99 5.66 -16.26
N GLY A 16 -8.12 4.77 -15.80
CA GLY A 16 -7.50 3.69 -16.59
C GLY A 16 -6.28 4.12 -17.42
N GLU A 17 -5.85 5.38 -17.31
CA GLU A 17 -4.71 5.90 -18.06
C GLU A 17 -3.37 5.50 -17.43
N LEU A 18 -2.44 4.97 -18.24
CA LEU A 18 -1.09 4.64 -17.81
C LEU A 18 -0.26 5.91 -17.59
N VAL A 19 0.28 6.08 -16.40
CA VAL A 19 1.19 7.17 -16.02
C VAL A 19 2.58 6.61 -15.78
N ARG A 20 3.55 7.19 -16.46
CA ARG A 20 4.97 6.90 -16.27
C ARG A 20 5.60 8.01 -15.46
N VAL A 21 5.97 7.71 -14.21
CA VAL A 21 6.64 8.68 -13.34
C VAL A 21 8.15 8.44 -13.42
N PHE A 22 8.89 9.50 -13.77
CA PHE A 22 10.35 9.48 -13.79
C PHE A 22 10.88 10.16 -12.53
N ARG A 23 11.59 9.42 -11.67
CA ARG A 23 12.32 10.00 -10.55
C ARG A 23 13.72 10.41 -11.01
N GLN A 24 14.01 11.71 -11.06
CA GLN A 24 15.38 12.21 -11.13
C GLN A 24 15.82 12.55 -9.71
N GLY A 25 16.87 11.90 -9.20
CA GLY A 25 17.39 12.18 -7.87
C GLY A 25 17.91 13.61 -7.81
N ALA A 26 17.16 14.51 -7.17
CA ALA A 26 17.58 15.89 -6.94
C ALA A 26 18.04 16.05 -5.49
N SER A 27 19.31 16.40 -5.37
CA SER A 27 19.93 16.99 -4.19
C SER A 27 19.27 18.32 -3.83
N GLY A 28 18.77 18.43 -2.60
CA GLY A 28 18.90 19.65 -1.78
C GLY A 28 18.17 20.93 -2.22
N GLU A 29 16.87 20.90 -2.48
CA GLU A 29 16.03 22.11 -2.42
C GLU A 29 14.95 21.98 -1.32
N PRO A 30 14.72 23.03 -0.50
CA PRO A 30 13.66 23.05 0.51
C PRO A 30 12.29 23.22 -0.19
N GLY A 31 11.74 22.09 -0.63
CA GLY A 31 10.43 21.98 -1.27
C GLY A 31 10.02 20.55 -1.58
N LEU A 32 10.75 19.54 -1.04
CA LEU A 32 10.41 18.13 -1.18
C LEU A 32 9.11 17.86 -0.43
N THR A 33 7.98 17.88 -1.16
CA THR A 33 6.73 17.26 -0.72
C THR A 33 7.05 15.85 -0.23
N SER A 34 6.84 15.59 1.06
CA SER A 34 7.01 14.27 1.65
C SER A 34 6.16 13.27 0.87
N LEU A 35 6.72 12.11 0.56
CA LEU A 35 5.95 11.03 -0.07
C LEU A 35 5.72 9.97 1.01
N GLY A 36 4.53 9.99 1.59
CA GLY A 36 4.14 9.01 2.57
C GLY A 36 3.94 7.65 1.90
N ARG A 37 4.39 6.58 2.55
CA ARG A 37 4.22 5.19 2.13
C ARG A 37 3.73 4.34 3.30
N ALA A 38 2.81 3.45 3.01
CA ALA A 38 2.33 2.44 3.95
C ALA A 38 2.02 1.14 3.23
N TRP A 39 2.00 0.05 3.98
CA TRP A 39 1.69 -1.28 3.48
C TRP A 39 0.64 -1.92 4.36
N THR A 40 -0.21 -2.75 3.79
CA THR A 40 -1.15 -3.56 4.56
C THR A 40 -1.07 -5.00 4.09
N TYR A 41 -0.93 -5.94 5.02
CA TYR A 41 -1.08 -7.37 4.75
C TYR A 41 -2.42 -7.82 5.27
N PHE A 42 -3.19 -8.51 4.44
CA PHE A 42 -4.56 -8.85 4.78
C PHE A 42 -5.03 -10.11 4.05
N ASN A 43 -6.04 -10.75 4.64
CA ASN A 43 -6.72 -11.88 4.01
C ASN A 43 -8.20 -11.54 3.75
N CYS A 44 -8.76 -12.11 2.70
CA CYS A 44 -10.18 -12.01 2.34
C CYS A 44 -10.63 -13.22 1.52
N ASP A 45 -11.93 -13.36 1.28
CA ASP A 45 -12.48 -14.47 0.48
C ASP A 45 -12.37 -14.21 -1.04
N ALA A 46 -11.80 -13.07 -1.44
CA ALA A 46 -11.59 -12.74 -2.84
C ALA A 46 -10.73 -13.81 -3.53
N THR A 47 -11.13 -14.19 -4.74
CA THR A 47 -10.41 -15.21 -5.53
C THR A 47 -9.22 -14.62 -6.28
N SER A 48 -9.26 -13.31 -6.54
CA SER A 48 -8.24 -12.57 -7.27
C SER A 48 -8.06 -11.15 -6.75
N ALA A 49 -6.89 -10.55 -7.00
CA ALA A 49 -6.69 -9.13 -6.76
C ALA A 49 -7.60 -8.21 -7.58
N GLN A 50 -8.23 -8.69 -8.66
CA GLN A 50 -9.16 -7.89 -9.44
C GLN A 50 -10.44 -7.60 -8.66
N GLU A 51 -11.00 -8.59 -7.98
CA GLU A 51 -12.20 -8.41 -7.13
C GLU A 51 -11.96 -7.36 -6.04
N ILE A 52 -10.75 -7.37 -5.45
CA ILE A 52 -10.33 -6.35 -4.48
C ILE A 52 -10.25 -4.97 -5.14
N ARG A 53 -9.68 -4.88 -6.35
CA ARG A 53 -9.60 -3.60 -7.09
C ARG A 53 -10.97 -3.06 -7.49
N ASP A 54 -11.93 -3.93 -7.77
CA ASP A 54 -13.28 -3.52 -8.17
C ASP A 54 -14.04 -2.85 -7.01
N VAL A 55 -13.76 -3.23 -5.76
CA VAL A 55 -14.37 -2.60 -4.58
C VAL A 55 -13.61 -1.39 -4.02
N LEU A 56 -12.35 -1.22 -4.41
CA LEU A 56 -11.51 -0.13 -3.90
C LEU A 56 -12.12 1.27 -4.12
N PRO A 57 -12.76 1.60 -5.25
CA PRO A 57 -13.39 2.91 -5.44
C PRO A 57 -14.44 3.24 -4.37
N ASP A 58 -15.32 2.29 -4.06
CA ASP A 58 -16.40 2.47 -3.09
C ASP A 58 -15.86 2.50 -1.66
N ALA A 59 -14.90 1.62 -1.35
CA ALA A 59 -14.20 1.62 -0.06
C ALA A 59 -13.49 2.96 0.19
N ARG A 60 -12.79 3.50 -0.82
CA ARG A 60 -12.11 4.80 -0.76
C ARG A 60 -13.09 5.97 -0.60
N HIS A 61 -14.21 5.94 -1.30
CA HIS A 61 -15.23 6.96 -1.18
C HIS A 61 -15.81 6.98 0.24
N THR A 62 -16.16 5.81 0.76
CA THR A 62 -16.77 5.65 2.10
C THR A 62 -15.79 5.99 3.21
N SER A 63 -14.50 5.68 3.04
CA SER A 63 -13.46 6.03 4.03
C SER A 63 -12.99 7.49 3.94
N GLU A 64 -13.56 8.28 3.03
CA GLU A 64 -13.14 9.65 2.72
C GLU A 64 -11.63 9.74 2.41
N ALA A 65 -11.09 8.73 1.72
CA ALA A 65 -9.67 8.70 1.38
C ALA A 65 -9.33 9.82 0.39
N PRO A 66 -8.18 10.51 0.55
CA PRO A 66 -7.74 11.52 -0.40
C PRO A 66 -7.70 10.99 -1.83
N SER A 67 -8.09 11.82 -2.80
CA SER A 67 -8.04 11.46 -4.22
C SER A 67 -6.60 11.19 -4.68
N ALA A 68 -5.62 11.86 -4.07
CA ALA A 68 -4.19 11.69 -4.31
C ALA A 68 -3.59 10.43 -3.66
N LEU A 69 -4.35 9.68 -2.85
CA LEU A 69 -3.89 8.39 -2.33
C LEU A 69 -3.82 7.39 -3.49
N GLU A 70 -2.65 6.84 -3.75
CA GLU A 70 -2.48 5.76 -4.72
C GLU A 70 -2.41 4.44 -3.96
N ILE A 71 -3.14 3.42 -4.41
CA ILE A 71 -3.17 2.10 -3.78
C ILE A 71 -2.89 1.04 -4.85
N ALA A 72 -1.88 0.22 -4.63
CA ALA A 72 -1.58 -0.95 -5.44
C ALA A 72 -1.93 -2.22 -4.68
N VAL A 73 -2.80 -3.05 -5.27
CA VAL A 73 -3.15 -4.38 -4.74
C VAL A 73 -2.21 -5.42 -5.32
N ILE A 74 -1.66 -6.27 -4.46
CA ILE A 74 -0.67 -7.30 -4.78
C ILE A 74 -1.24 -8.67 -4.37
N ASP A 75 -1.24 -9.60 -5.32
CA ASP A 75 -1.67 -10.99 -5.12
C ASP A 75 -0.42 -11.86 -4.91
N GLY A 76 -0.20 -12.34 -3.69
CA GLY A 76 1.02 -13.07 -3.33
C GLY A 76 2.13 -12.15 -2.82
N LEU A 77 2.58 -12.40 -1.59
CA LEU A 77 3.57 -11.55 -0.90
C LEU A 77 4.97 -11.61 -1.55
N GLU A 78 5.27 -12.67 -2.28
CA GLU A 78 6.50 -12.79 -3.09
C GLU A 78 6.55 -11.82 -4.28
N GLN A 79 5.41 -11.21 -4.63
CA GLN A 79 5.30 -10.24 -5.72
C GLN A 79 5.46 -8.79 -5.26
N LEU A 80 5.76 -8.57 -3.97
CA LEU A 80 6.06 -7.23 -3.44
C LEU A 80 7.16 -6.54 -4.27
N PRO A 81 7.02 -5.24 -4.58
CA PRO A 81 8.02 -4.50 -5.34
C PRO A 81 9.41 -4.61 -4.74
N ARG A 82 10.44 -4.65 -5.60
CA ARG A 82 11.85 -4.80 -5.15
C ARG A 82 12.36 -3.62 -4.32
N ASP A 83 11.70 -2.48 -4.40
CA ASP A 83 11.97 -1.28 -3.61
C ASP A 83 11.10 -1.17 -2.35
N THR A 84 10.35 -2.23 -2.02
CA THR A 84 9.73 -2.42 -0.71
C THR A 84 10.83 -2.45 0.36
N PRO A 85 10.69 -1.70 1.48
CA PRO A 85 11.68 -1.71 2.54
C PRO A 85 11.95 -3.12 3.09
N ALA A 86 13.21 -3.42 3.41
CA ALA A 86 13.61 -4.74 3.88
C ALA A 86 12.83 -5.21 5.12
N LYS A 87 12.55 -4.31 6.07
CA LYS A 87 11.73 -4.60 7.26
C LYS A 87 10.30 -5.03 6.89
N ILE A 88 9.71 -4.38 5.90
CA ILE A 88 8.36 -4.70 5.40
C ILE A 88 8.36 -6.08 4.72
N MET A 89 9.34 -6.31 3.84
CA MET A 89 9.55 -7.61 3.18
C MET A 89 9.79 -8.75 4.17
N GLU A 90 10.50 -8.49 5.26
CA GLU A 90 10.76 -9.48 6.30
C GLU A 90 9.47 -9.96 6.97
N ILE A 91 8.57 -9.04 7.36
CA ILE A 91 7.25 -9.39 7.92
C ILE A 91 6.43 -10.20 6.90
N ALA A 92 6.46 -9.78 5.62
CA ALA A 92 5.74 -10.50 4.57
C ALA A 92 6.15 -11.98 4.48
N LEU A 93 7.46 -12.26 4.43
CA LEU A 93 7.99 -13.60 4.20
C LEU A 93 8.06 -14.47 5.46
N LYS A 94 8.29 -13.86 6.64
CA LYS A 94 8.50 -14.61 7.89
C LYS A 94 7.26 -14.73 8.76
N GLU A 95 6.28 -13.85 8.60
CA GLU A 95 5.10 -13.80 9.48
C GLU A 95 3.81 -13.95 8.67
N ALA A 96 3.56 -13.03 7.73
CA ALA A 96 2.30 -12.99 7.00
C ALA A 96 2.09 -14.21 6.09
N GLN A 97 3.09 -14.56 5.27
CA GLN A 97 2.99 -15.71 4.36
C GLN A 97 2.82 -17.05 5.13
N PRO A 98 3.61 -17.35 6.19
CA PRO A 98 3.37 -18.55 7.01
C PRO A 98 2.02 -18.55 7.72
N ALA A 99 1.45 -17.39 8.02
CA ALA A 99 0.10 -17.24 8.57
C ALA A 99 -1.03 -17.39 7.52
N GLY A 100 -0.69 -17.67 6.26
CA GLY A 100 -1.66 -17.83 5.17
C GLY A 100 -2.22 -16.51 4.63
N ILE A 101 -1.59 -15.38 4.97
CA ILE A 101 -1.95 -14.09 4.39
C ILE A 101 -1.51 -14.05 2.93
N ARG A 102 -2.46 -13.77 2.04
CA ARG A 102 -2.25 -13.81 0.58
C ARG A 102 -2.02 -12.43 -0.02
N TYR A 103 -2.74 -11.41 0.46
CA TYR A 103 -2.81 -10.13 -0.22
C TYR A 103 -2.00 -9.06 0.51
N ALA A 104 -1.45 -8.14 -0.29
CA ALA A 104 -0.89 -6.89 0.21
C ALA A 104 -1.48 -5.69 -0.52
N MET A 105 -1.57 -4.57 0.18
CA MET A 105 -1.72 -3.25 -0.43
C MET A 105 -0.48 -2.43 -0.14
N GLU A 106 -0.01 -1.70 -1.15
CA GLU A 106 0.93 -0.60 -0.97
C GLU A 106 0.19 0.71 -1.25
N ALA A 107 0.28 1.66 -0.31
CA ALA A 107 -0.24 3.00 -0.50
C ALA A 107 0.87 4.03 -0.58
N THR A 108 0.67 5.04 -1.44
CA THR A 108 1.50 6.24 -1.46
C THR A 108 0.65 7.50 -1.46
N LEU A 109 1.11 8.56 -0.77
CA LEU A 109 0.41 9.84 -0.71
C LEU A 109 1.41 11.00 -0.75
N VAL A 110 1.33 11.79 -1.81
CA VAL A 110 2.16 12.98 -2.00
C VAL A 110 1.75 14.08 -1.02
N GLY A 111 2.73 14.69 -0.36
CA GLY A 111 2.54 15.74 0.63
C GLY A 111 2.15 15.24 2.02
N ALA A 112 2.19 13.94 2.27
CA ALA A 112 1.82 13.33 3.55
C ALA A 112 2.99 12.57 4.18
N THR A 113 2.85 12.26 5.46
CA THR A 113 3.72 11.34 6.21
C THR A 113 3.32 9.88 5.97
N ASN A 114 4.21 8.96 6.32
CA ASN A 114 3.96 7.52 6.32
C ASN A 114 2.80 7.16 7.27
N LEU A 115 2.73 7.82 8.45
CA LEU A 115 1.63 7.65 9.40
C LEU A 115 0.28 8.11 8.83
N GLU A 116 0.22 9.28 8.21
CA GLU A 116 -1.01 9.78 7.57
C GLU A 116 -1.45 8.84 6.44
N THR A 117 -0.50 8.37 5.63
CA THR A 117 -0.77 7.40 4.57
C THR A 117 -1.30 6.08 5.14
N ALA A 118 -0.70 5.58 6.22
CA ALA A 118 -1.13 4.38 6.91
C ALA A 118 -2.56 4.50 7.46
N ARG A 119 -2.91 5.66 8.06
CA ARG A 119 -4.27 5.91 8.55
C ARG A 119 -5.31 5.85 7.44
N HIS A 120 -5.03 6.48 6.29
CA HIS A 120 -5.94 6.42 5.16
C HIS A 120 -6.05 5.00 4.59
N LEU A 121 -4.92 4.30 4.42
CA LEU A 121 -4.92 2.92 3.94
C LEU A 121 -5.70 1.99 4.87
N HIS A 122 -5.50 2.11 6.19
CA HIS A 122 -6.23 1.33 7.19
C HIS A 122 -7.74 1.65 7.14
N GLY A 123 -8.12 2.92 6.97
CA GLY A 123 -9.52 3.31 6.75
C GLY A 123 -10.13 2.65 5.51
N VAL A 124 -9.41 2.62 4.39
CA VAL A 124 -9.83 1.95 3.15
C VAL A 124 -9.99 0.44 3.37
N LEU A 125 -9.03 -0.21 4.04
CA LEU A 125 -9.10 -1.63 4.37
C LEU A 125 -10.36 -1.96 5.19
N ASN A 126 -10.65 -1.14 6.20
CA ASN A 126 -11.82 -1.35 7.05
C ASN A 126 -13.13 -1.23 6.28
N MET A 127 -13.23 -0.26 5.34
CA MET A 127 -14.41 -0.14 4.49
C MET A 127 -14.50 -1.27 3.48
N MET A 128 -13.37 -1.71 2.91
CA MET A 128 -13.31 -2.85 2.01
C MET A 128 -13.84 -4.13 2.69
N TYR A 129 -13.57 -4.33 3.98
CA TYR A 129 -14.12 -5.45 4.71
C TYR A 129 -15.64 -5.38 4.96
N MET A 130 -16.28 -4.23 4.75
CA MET A 130 -17.73 -4.13 4.80
C MET A 130 -18.39 -4.61 3.51
N GLU A 131 -17.62 -4.79 2.43
CA GLU A 131 -18.14 -5.29 1.16
C GLU A 131 -18.43 -6.79 1.23
N PRO A 132 -19.67 -7.24 0.95
CA PRO A 132 -20.06 -8.65 1.05
C PRO A 132 -19.23 -9.59 0.16
N SER A 133 -18.73 -9.09 -0.98
CA SER A 133 -17.88 -9.86 -1.90
C SER A 133 -16.46 -10.09 -1.36
N ILE A 134 -16.02 -9.30 -0.38
CA ILE A 134 -14.69 -9.38 0.24
C ILE A 134 -14.77 -9.96 1.66
N ALA A 135 -15.89 -9.76 2.33
CA ALA A 135 -16.11 -10.19 3.70
C ALA A 135 -15.90 -11.71 3.83
N GLN A 136 -14.98 -12.10 4.73
CA GLN A 136 -14.78 -13.50 5.06
C GLN A 136 -15.99 -14.02 5.84
N ALA A 137 -16.75 -14.93 5.26
CA ALA A 137 -17.94 -15.48 5.92
C ALA A 137 -17.61 -16.35 7.14
N ASN A 138 -16.38 -16.90 7.18
CA ASN A 138 -16.01 -17.96 8.14
C ASN A 138 -14.59 -17.82 8.74
N GLN A 139 -13.91 -16.68 8.59
CA GLN A 139 -12.57 -16.46 9.18
C GLN A 139 -12.47 -15.10 9.87
N PRO A 140 -11.63 -14.97 10.91
CA PRO A 140 -11.40 -13.67 11.54
C PRO A 140 -10.73 -12.74 10.52
N ARG A 141 -11.22 -11.51 10.44
CA ARG A 141 -10.61 -10.48 9.59
C ARG A 141 -9.24 -10.15 10.17
N TYR A 142 -8.19 -10.55 9.47
CA TYR A 142 -6.81 -10.20 9.81
C TYR A 142 -6.28 -9.22 8.77
N GLY A 143 -6.01 -8.01 9.23
CA GLY A 143 -5.30 -6.98 8.49
C GLY A 143 -4.28 -6.32 9.42
N VAL A 144 -3.06 -6.16 8.96
CA VAL A 144 -2.06 -5.34 9.66
C VAL A 144 -1.55 -4.27 8.71
N THR A 145 -1.61 -3.02 9.15
CA THR A 145 -1.06 -1.88 8.43
C THR A 145 0.28 -1.50 9.03
N LEU A 146 1.28 -1.34 8.17
CA LEU A 146 2.68 -1.19 8.50
C LEU A 146 3.21 0.09 7.87
N TRP A 147 4.08 0.80 8.60
CA TRP A 147 4.83 1.91 8.05
C TRP A 147 6.17 2.06 8.77
N ILE A 148 7.11 2.77 8.12
CA ILE A 148 8.38 3.13 8.74
C ILE A 148 8.21 4.52 9.35
N ASP A 149 8.45 4.69 10.63
CA ASP A 149 8.47 6.02 11.26
C ASP A 149 9.61 6.86 10.67
N GLU A 150 9.30 8.05 10.16
CA GLU A 150 10.31 8.88 9.49
C GLU A 150 11.35 9.47 10.44
N ALA A 151 11.03 9.61 11.73
CA ALA A 151 11.93 10.20 12.72
C ALA A 151 12.91 9.15 13.27
N THR A 152 12.45 7.92 13.51
CA THR A 152 13.27 6.87 14.13
C THR A 152 13.75 5.81 13.14
N GLY A 153 13.08 5.67 11.99
CA GLY A 153 13.31 4.58 11.05
C GLY A 153 12.77 3.23 11.54
N ASP A 154 11.99 3.21 12.62
CA ASP A 154 11.40 2.01 13.17
C ASP A 154 10.20 1.53 12.36
N LEU A 155 9.97 0.22 12.38
CA LEU A 155 8.77 -0.35 11.81
C LEU A 155 7.65 -0.22 12.84
N ILE A 156 6.53 0.38 12.44
CA ILE A 156 5.33 0.50 13.26
C ILE A 156 4.21 -0.31 12.60
N SER A 157 3.37 -0.93 13.43
CA SER A 157 2.18 -1.68 13.01
C SER A 157 0.91 -1.14 13.66
N GLN A 158 -0.20 -1.27 12.94
CA GLN A 158 -1.56 -1.03 13.40
C GLN A 158 -2.44 -2.19 12.92
N GLU A 159 -3.07 -2.88 13.85
CA GLU A 159 -4.06 -3.94 13.61
C GLU A 159 -5.48 -3.36 13.47
#